data_AF-A0A8C0NVR3-F1
#
_entry.id   AF-A0A8C0NVR3-F1
#
_cell.length_a   1.000
_cell.length_b   1.000
_cell.length_c   1.000
_cell.angle_alpha   90.00
_cell.angle_beta   90.00
_cell.angle_gamma   90.00
#
_symmetry.space_group_name_H-M   'P 1'
#
loop_
_entity.id
_entity.type
_entity.pdbx_description
1 polymer ?
#
loop_
_entity_poly.entity_id
_entity_poly.type
_entity_poly.pdbx_seq_one_letter_code
_entity_poly.pdbx_strand_id
1 'polypeptide(L)'
;MKVPTMVWRLLLLELLAYGSGVDSQTVVTQEPSLSVSPGGTVTLTCGLSSGSVSTGNKPGWYQHTPGQAPCRIIYDTSSHPSGVPDRFSGSISENKTALTITEAQPEDEADYLIYEWWCLHNDLNLWGSAAKTSSWPHP
;
A
#
# COMPACT_ATOMS: atom_id res chain seq x y z
N MET A 1 46.67 -7.10 -48.76
CA MET A 1 46.43 -7.86 -47.52
C MET A 1 44.92 -7.81 -47.25
N LYS A 2 44.21 -8.93 -47.47
CA LYS A 2 42.75 -9.01 -47.24
C LYS A 2 42.54 -9.42 -45.79
N VAL A 3 41.99 -8.52 -44.98
CA VAL A 3 41.56 -8.83 -43.61
C VAL A 3 40.47 -9.90 -43.71
N PRO A 4 40.58 -11.04 -43.00
CA PRO A 4 39.61 -12.12 -43.13
C PRO A 4 38.26 -11.68 -42.54
N THR A 5 37.19 -11.80 -43.34
CA THR A 5 35.78 -11.53 -43.01
C THR A 5 35.25 -12.28 -41.78
N MET A 6 36.00 -13.24 -41.25
CA MET A 6 35.68 -14.04 -40.07
C MET A 6 35.82 -13.26 -38.75
N VAL A 7 36.72 -12.27 -38.66
CA VAL A 7 36.93 -11.50 -37.42
C VAL A 7 35.70 -10.64 -37.08
N TRP A 8 35.01 -10.12 -38.10
CA TRP A 8 33.80 -9.32 -37.91
C TRP A 8 32.62 -10.15 -37.40
N ARG A 9 32.52 -11.43 -37.79
CA ARG A 9 31.43 -12.31 -37.32
C ARG A 9 31.58 -12.67 -35.85
N LEU A 10 32.81 -12.81 -35.36
CA LEU A 10 33.09 -13.10 -33.96
C LEU A 10 32.79 -11.89 -33.07
N LEU A 11 33.17 -10.69 -33.50
CA LEU A 11 32.82 -9.43 -32.81
C LEU A 11 31.31 -9.16 -32.77
N LEU A 12 30.57 -9.51 -33.82
CA LEU A 12 29.12 -9.34 -33.87
C LEU A 12 28.38 -10.33 -32.94
N LEU A 13 28.90 -11.54 -32.76
CA LEU A 13 28.34 -12.54 -31.83
C LEU A 13 28.62 -12.18 -30.36
N GLU A 14 29.78 -11.61 -30.05
CA GLU A 14 30.07 -11.10 -28.70
C GLU A 14 29.11 -9.95 -28.33
N LEU A 15 28.83 -9.02 -29.24
CA LEU A 15 27.92 -7.90 -28.98
C LEU A 15 26.47 -8.33 -28.68
N LEU A 16 26.00 -9.43 -29.30
CA LEU A 16 24.65 -9.97 -29.06
C LEU A 16 24.54 -10.74 -27.73
N ALA A 17 25.65 -11.22 -27.18
CA ALA A 17 25.66 -11.94 -25.90
C ALA A 17 25.65 -11.00 -24.67
N TYR A 18 25.96 -9.71 -24.85
CA TYR A 18 25.88 -8.68 -23.79
C TYR A 18 24.48 -8.08 -23.60
N GLY A 19 23.46 -8.66 -24.25
CA GLY A 19 22.05 -8.29 -24.09
C GLY A 19 21.34 -9.09 -23.00
N SER A 20 21.96 -9.41 -21.86
CA SER A 20 21.21 -9.85 -20.70
C SER A 20 20.55 -8.63 -20.06
N GLY A 21 19.44 -8.22 -20.67
CA GLY A 21 18.44 -7.40 -19.99
C GLY A 21 18.07 -8.14 -18.71
N VAL A 22 18.42 -7.54 -17.57
CA VAL A 22 17.82 -7.95 -16.30
C VAL A 22 16.36 -7.54 -16.42
N ASP A 23 15.51 -8.49 -16.78
CA ASP A 23 14.07 -8.38 -16.57
C ASP A 23 13.87 -8.26 -15.06
N SER A 24 13.94 -7.02 -14.57
CA SER A 24 13.43 -6.69 -13.26
C SER A 24 11.91 -6.79 -13.39
N GLN A 25 11.39 -8.02 -13.25
CA GLN A 25 9.97 -8.21 -13.04
C GLN A 25 9.67 -7.49 -11.74
N THR A 26 9.07 -6.31 -11.83
CA THR A 26 8.54 -5.58 -10.69
C THR A 26 7.46 -6.49 -10.11
N VAL A 27 7.83 -7.31 -9.13
CA VAL A 27 6.88 -8.13 -8.40
C VAL A 27 6.01 -7.13 -7.64
N VAL A 28 4.76 -6.99 -8.08
CA VAL A 28 3.74 -6.28 -7.33
C VAL A 28 3.43 -7.15 -6.13
N THR A 29 4.15 -6.92 -5.04
CA THR A 29 3.83 -7.54 -3.75
C THR A 29 2.59 -6.82 -3.24
N GLN A 30 1.41 -7.37 -3.57
CA GLN A 30 0.17 -6.88 -3.00
C GLN A 30 0.21 -7.15 -1.49
N GLU A 31 0.08 -6.08 -0.69
CA GLU A 31 0.01 -6.16 0.76
C GLU A 31 -1.15 -7.09 1.19
N PRO A 32 -1.07 -7.72 2.37
CA PRO A 32 -2.09 -8.66 2.82
C PRO A 32 -3.43 -7.95 2.93
N SER A 33 -4.44 -8.53 2.28
CA SER A 33 -5.83 -8.10 2.43
C SER A 33 -6.40 -8.59 3.75
N LEU A 34 -7.25 -7.77 4.37
CA LEU A 34 -7.91 -8.10 5.63
C LEU A 34 -9.42 -8.18 5.43
N SER A 35 -10.04 -9.24 5.93
CA SER A 35 -11.48 -9.44 5.81
C SER A 35 -12.13 -9.52 7.18
N VAL A 36 -13.33 -8.98 7.29
CA VAL A 36 -14.13 -8.98 8.51
C VAL A 36 -15.59 -9.19 8.13
N SER A 37 -16.32 -9.94 8.97
CA SER A 37 -17.76 -10.14 8.80
C SER A 37 -18.52 -8.83 9.00
N PRO A 38 -19.69 -8.64 8.36
CA PRO A 38 -20.55 -7.49 8.62
C PRO A 38 -20.84 -7.33 10.12
N GLY A 39 -20.74 -6.10 10.62
CA GLY A 39 -20.89 -5.79 12.05
C GLY A 39 -19.67 -6.14 12.93
N GLY A 40 -18.64 -6.76 12.36
CA GLY A 40 -17.41 -7.08 13.08
C GLY A 40 -16.51 -5.87 13.29
N THR A 41 -15.40 -6.10 14.01
CA THR A 41 -14.37 -5.08 14.26
C THR A 41 -13.07 -5.50 13.61
N VAL A 42 -12.42 -4.56 12.92
CA VAL A 42 -11.12 -4.76 12.29
C VAL A 42 -10.17 -3.64 12.69
N THR A 43 -8.88 -3.96 12.84
CA THR A 43 -7.84 -2.95 13.08
C THR A 43 -6.75 -3.08 12.03
N LEU A 44 -6.57 -2.02 11.27
CA LEU A 44 -5.51 -1.84 10.29
C LEU A 44 -4.33 -1.18 10.97
N THR A 45 -3.11 -1.62 10.66
CA THR A 45 -1.90 -0.99 11.21
C THR A 45 -0.90 -0.73 10.11
N CYS A 46 -0.23 0.42 10.17
CA CYS A 46 0.78 0.81 9.22
C CYS A 46 1.96 1.44 9.95
N GLY A 47 3.17 0.96 9.67
CA GLY A 47 4.41 1.46 10.25
C GLY A 47 5.34 2.01 9.19
N LEU A 48 6.39 2.68 9.64
CA LEU A 48 7.52 3.04 8.79
C LEU A 48 8.38 1.80 8.54
N SER A 49 9.00 1.71 7.36
CA SER A 49 10.03 0.69 7.10
C SER A 49 11.25 0.87 8.01
N SER A 50 11.52 2.12 8.41
CA SER A 50 12.50 2.46 9.44
C SER A 50 11.99 3.62 10.31
N GLY A 51 12.14 3.50 11.63
CA GLY A 51 11.71 4.51 12.59
C GLY A 51 10.44 4.15 13.36
N SER A 52 9.81 5.15 13.96
CA SER A 52 8.63 5.00 14.83
C SER A 52 7.60 6.07 14.50
N VAL A 53 6.32 5.66 14.41
CA VAL A 53 5.19 6.57 14.27
C VAL A 53 4.74 7.02 15.66
N SER A 54 4.54 8.33 15.81
CA SER A 54 4.04 8.96 17.04
C SER A 54 2.93 9.96 16.73
N THR A 55 2.20 10.39 17.75
CA THR A 55 1.18 11.46 17.61
C THR A 55 1.76 12.77 17.09
N GLY A 56 3.06 13.03 17.34
CA GLY A 56 3.77 14.21 16.82
C GLY A 56 3.90 14.22 15.29
N ASN A 57 3.85 13.04 14.65
CA ASN A 57 3.86 12.90 13.19
C ASN A 57 2.50 13.25 12.55
N LYS A 58 1.45 13.32 13.37
CA LYS A 58 0.06 13.61 12.96
C LYS A 58 -0.42 12.73 11.79
N PRO A 59 -0.35 11.39 11.91
CA PRO A 59 -0.87 10.51 10.88
C PRO A 59 -2.34 10.76 10.64
N GLY A 60 -2.79 10.47 9.44
CA GLY A 60 -4.19 10.16 9.26
C GLY A 60 -4.44 9.21 8.12
N TRP A 61 -5.72 8.96 7.89
CA TRP A 61 -6.20 7.86 7.07
C TRP A 61 -7.15 8.39 6.00
N TYR A 62 -7.01 7.81 4.81
CA TYR A 62 -7.88 8.00 3.67
C TYR A 62 -8.49 6.65 3.28
N GLN A 63 -9.78 6.67 2.97
CA GLN A 63 -10.49 5.57 2.35
C GLN A 63 -10.55 5.81 0.84
N HIS A 64 -10.16 4.83 0.04
CA HIS A 64 -10.21 4.88 -1.42
C HIS A 64 -11.05 3.71 -1.93
N THR A 65 -12.28 4.04 -2.34
CA THR A 65 -13.17 3.09 -3.02
C THR A 65 -12.87 3.13 -4.52
N PRO A 66 -12.70 1.98 -5.20
CA PRO A 66 -12.46 1.94 -6.63
C PRO A 66 -13.47 2.77 -7.44
N GLY A 67 -12.97 3.65 -8.30
CA GLY A 67 -13.79 4.56 -9.10
C GLY A 67 -14.23 5.84 -8.40
N GLN A 68 -13.81 6.07 -7.15
CA GLN A 68 -14.03 7.30 -6.40
C GLN A 68 -12.71 7.99 -6.03
N ALA A 69 -12.77 9.28 -5.71
CA ALA A 69 -11.61 9.99 -5.18
C ALA A 69 -11.34 9.56 -3.72
N PRO A 70 -10.07 9.47 -3.29
CA PRO A 70 -9.74 9.20 -1.89
C PRO A 70 -10.41 10.20 -0.93
N CYS A 71 -11.06 9.70 0.11
CA CYS A 71 -11.74 10.47 1.14
C CYS A 71 -11.01 10.39 2.47
N ARG A 72 -10.77 11.53 3.13
CA ARG A 72 -10.12 11.52 4.45
C ARG A 72 -11.12 11.05 5.51
N ILE A 73 -10.73 10.11 6.34
CA ILE A 73 -11.56 9.57 7.43
C ILE A 73 -10.99 9.87 8.82
N ILE A 74 -9.66 9.95 8.95
CA ILE A 74 -9.00 10.37 10.19
C ILE A 74 -7.93 11.41 9.85
N TYR A 75 -7.79 12.43 10.69
CA TYR A 75 -6.69 13.40 10.67
C TYR A 75 -6.14 13.63 12.08
N ASP A 76 -4.93 14.19 12.19
CA ASP A 76 -4.28 14.48 13.48
C ASP A 76 -4.37 13.28 14.46
N THR A 77 -4.01 12.10 13.95
CA THR A 77 -4.01 10.78 14.62
C THR A 77 -5.37 10.19 14.94
N SER A 78 -6.33 10.99 15.38
CA SER A 78 -7.58 10.47 15.96
C SER A 78 -8.81 11.35 15.70
N SER A 79 -8.65 12.48 15.01
CA SER A 79 -9.75 13.42 14.75
C SER A 79 -10.51 13.07 13.47
N HIS A 80 -11.82 13.33 13.47
CA HIS A 80 -12.72 12.99 12.37
C HIS A 80 -13.11 14.22 11.57
N PRO A 81 -13.05 14.16 10.23
CA PRO A 81 -13.74 15.13 9.38
C PRO A 81 -15.25 15.10 9.63
N SER A 82 -15.92 16.24 9.42
CA SER A 82 -17.38 16.29 9.53
C SER A 82 -18.05 15.32 8.55
N GLY A 83 -19.03 14.56 9.03
CA GLY A 83 -19.76 13.57 8.23
C GLY A 83 -19.12 12.18 8.16
N VAL A 84 -17.93 11.99 8.77
CA VAL A 84 -17.34 10.66 8.92
C VAL A 84 -17.96 9.96 10.13
N PRO A 85 -18.42 8.70 10.00
CA PRO A 85 -19.02 7.96 11.11
C PRO A 85 -18.04 7.70 12.27
N ASP A 86 -18.55 7.72 13.51
CA ASP A 86 -17.77 7.48 14.73
C ASP A 86 -17.24 6.03 14.84
N ARG A 87 -17.71 5.12 13.97
CA ARG A 87 -17.25 3.73 13.90
C ARG A 87 -15.78 3.60 13.48
N PHE A 88 -15.23 4.64 12.84
CA PHE A 88 -13.80 4.74 12.54
C PHE A 88 -13.07 5.32 13.75
N SER A 89 -11.89 4.83 14.08
CA SER A 89 -11.08 5.37 15.17
C SER A 89 -9.60 5.26 14.86
N GLY A 90 -8.87 6.37 14.96
CA GLY A 90 -7.43 6.40 14.76
C GLY A 90 -6.66 6.37 16.08
N SER A 91 -5.54 5.66 16.11
CA SER A 91 -4.64 5.57 17.27
C SER A 91 -3.20 5.26 16.85
N ILE A 92 -2.29 5.23 17.82
CA ILE A 92 -0.94 4.67 17.65
C ILE A 92 -0.89 3.37 18.47
N SER A 93 -0.52 2.28 17.82
CA SER A 93 -0.30 0.98 18.45
C SER A 93 1.07 0.46 18.05
N GLU A 94 1.90 0.07 19.03
CA GLU A 94 3.24 -0.50 18.79
C GLU A 94 4.10 0.31 17.80
N ASN A 95 4.13 1.64 17.95
CA ASN A 95 4.87 2.54 17.05
C ASN A 95 4.37 2.57 15.61
N LYS A 96 3.15 2.10 15.36
CA LYS A 96 2.45 2.13 14.07
C LYS A 96 1.19 2.96 14.20
N THR A 97 0.78 3.62 13.13
CA THR A 97 -0.57 4.18 13.06
C THR A 97 -1.57 3.03 12.95
N ALA A 98 -2.66 3.13 13.67
CA ALA A 98 -3.72 2.13 13.71
C ALA A 98 -5.07 2.78 13.38
N LEU A 99 -5.85 2.12 12.54
CA LEU A 99 -7.24 2.47 12.24
C LEU A 99 -8.13 1.30 12.65
N THR A 100 -9.00 1.54 13.62
CA THR A 100 -10.03 0.59 14.03
C THR A 100 -11.34 0.97 13.36
N ILE A 101 -12.01 -0.02 12.77
CA ILE A 101 -13.35 0.09 12.20
C ILE A 101 -14.22 -0.87 13.00
N THR A 102 -15.14 -0.35 13.79
CA THR A 102 -16.17 -1.14 14.46
C THR A 102 -17.41 -1.24 13.58
N GLU A 103 -18.25 -2.25 13.81
CA GLU A 103 -19.52 -2.39 13.10
C GLU A 103 -19.37 -2.34 11.57
N ALA A 104 -18.34 -3.03 11.04
CA ALA A 104 -17.94 -2.93 9.63
C ALA A 104 -19.12 -3.14 8.67
N GLN A 105 -19.24 -2.24 7.70
CA GLN A 105 -20.34 -2.18 6.73
C GLN A 105 -19.85 -2.52 5.32
N PRO A 106 -20.74 -2.91 4.38
CA PRO A 106 -20.34 -3.17 2.99
C PRO A 106 -19.64 -1.97 2.32
N GLU A 107 -19.99 -0.75 2.70
CA GLU A 107 -19.39 0.48 2.20
C GLU A 107 -17.95 0.69 2.70
N ASP A 108 -17.53 -0.07 3.71
CA ASP A 108 -16.17 0.00 4.25
C ASP A 108 -15.17 -0.82 3.41
N GLU A 109 -15.63 -1.54 2.36
CA GLU A 109 -14.78 -2.25 1.39
C GLU A 109 -13.99 -1.25 0.53
N ALA A 110 -12.73 -1.04 0.88
CA ALA A 110 -11.89 -0.03 0.26
C ALA A 110 -10.39 -0.28 0.49
N ASP A 111 -9.57 0.43 -0.28
CA ASP A 111 -8.16 0.59 0.01
C ASP A 111 -7.98 1.69 1.06
N TYR A 112 -7.20 1.43 2.12
CA TYR A 112 -6.97 2.40 3.19
C TYR A 112 -5.54 2.93 3.12
N LEU A 113 -5.42 4.21 2.78
CA LEU A 113 -4.12 4.88 2.60
C LEU A 113 -3.82 5.75 3.81
N ILE A 114 -2.54 5.84 4.18
CA ILE A 114 -2.09 6.74 5.24
C ILE A 114 -1.51 8.02 4.66
N TYR A 115 -1.68 9.13 5.36
CA TYR A 115 -0.94 10.35 5.09
C TYR A 115 -0.05 10.70 6.28
N GLU A 116 1.25 10.76 6.02
CA GLU A 116 2.25 11.39 6.87
C GLU A 116 3.38 11.93 5.99
N TRP A 117 3.98 13.04 6.41
CA TRP A 117 5.15 13.62 5.74
C TRP A 117 6.35 12.65 5.71
N TRP A 118 6.40 11.67 6.63
CA TRP A 118 7.53 10.74 6.81
C TRP A 118 7.28 9.35 6.20
N CYS A 119 6.02 8.87 6.16
CA CYS A 119 5.68 7.58 5.53
C CYS A 119 5.82 7.59 4.00
N LEU A 120 5.92 8.76 3.37
CA LEU A 120 6.05 8.91 1.92
C LEU A 120 7.51 8.99 1.43
N HIS A 121 8.50 8.90 2.31
CA HIS A 121 9.92 8.94 1.91
C HIS A 121 10.60 7.59 2.04
N ASN A 122 10.73 6.91 0.89
CA ASN A 122 11.71 5.87 0.52
C ASN A 122 11.27 4.41 0.38
N ASP A 123 9.99 4.05 0.49
CA ASP A 123 9.51 2.75 -0.01
C ASP A 123 8.18 2.92 -0.72
N LEU A 124 8.28 3.03 -2.04
CA LEU A 124 7.17 3.17 -2.98
C LEU A 124 6.43 1.84 -3.14
N ASN A 125 5.91 1.26 -2.05
CA ASN A 125 5.10 0.03 -2.07
C ASN A 125 4.07 -0.08 -0.92
N LEU A 126 3.84 0.94 -0.10
CA LEU A 126 2.76 0.87 0.90
C LEU A 126 1.40 1.27 0.30
N TRP A 127 0.79 0.30 -0.37
CA TRP A 127 -0.67 0.25 -0.45
C TRP A 127 -1.13 -0.19 0.94
N GLY A 128 -1.48 0.77 1.79
CA GLY A 128 -1.99 0.45 3.13
C GLY A 128 -3.07 -0.63 3.01
N SER A 129 -2.96 -1.64 3.88
CA SER A 129 -3.66 -2.92 3.80
C SER A 129 -5.10 -2.74 3.28
N ALA A 130 -5.37 -3.28 2.10
CA ALA A 130 -6.72 -3.30 1.55
C ALA A 130 -7.59 -4.18 2.45
N ALA A 131 -8.47 -3.57 3.24
CA ALA A 131 -9.49 -4.33 3.93
C ALA A 131 -10.57 -4.67 2.90
N LYS A 132 -10.50 -5.86 2.30
CA LYS A 132 -11.61 -6.37 1.51
C LYS A 132 -12.62 -6.98 2.47
N THR A 133 -13.60 -6.19 2.88
CA THR A 133 -14.78 -6.69 3.59
C THR A 133 -15.69 -7.40 2.59
N SER A 134 -15.39 -8.65 2.24
CA SER A 134 -16.29 -9.42 1.39
C SER A 134 -17.59 -9.68 2.15
N SER A 135 -18.71 -9.29 1.55
CA SER A 135 -20.03 -9.36 2.19
C SER A 135 -20.56 -10.77 2.45
N TRP A 136 -19.95 -11.84 1.93
CA TRP A 136 -20.48 -13.20 2.07
C TRP A 136 -19.37 -14.26 1.93
N PRO A 137 -19.48 -15.41 2.62
CA PRO A 137 -18.77 -16.60 2.18
C PRO A 137 -19.35 -17.02 0.82
N HIS A 138 -18.53 -16.99 -0.24
CA HIS A 138 -18.92 -17.63 -1.50
C HIS A 138 -19.02 -19.16 -1.25
N PRO A 139 -20.07 -19.82 -1.75
CA PRO A 139 -20.24 -21.27 -1.62
C PRO A 139 -19.19 -22.08 -2.39
#